data_AF-A0A1X0P1I0-F1
#
_entry.id   AF-A0A1X0P1I0-F1
#
_cell.length_a   1.000
_cell.length_b   1.000
_cell.length_c   1.000
_cell.angle_alpha   90.00
_cell.angle_beta   90.00
_cell.angle_gamma   90.00
#
_symmetry.space_group_name_H-M   'P 1'
#
loop_
_entity.id
_entity.type
_entity.pdbx_description
1 polymer ?
#
loop_
_entity_poly.entity_id
_entity_poly.type
_entity_poly.pdbx_seq_one_letter_code
_entity_poly.pdbx_strand_id
1 'polypeptide(L)'
;MSKRLLISQCKDVGVFTALKQQHRWITRLYTSFYPGELFPNQLVQPKQRLPEGMTLSDILKKAALDGTPKANKTSSATAAAGTNTTSGVGEEVEPKGVSWGDASSTDIMHTGDVRQPQGIPVKAERPYVPLGEIAKLELQGDYYMEGGLFQEALEHYGVVAKAYSIAYPDNHSQRVSILLKLSSAFRHVGRHESSKANIENALRMLDASSRPSLELICEALFELGLTREALGSTKTAAEAYEEAVEIMNIFHNSGESHRMLRLLPRLGRRFNLNFEEKFVYFSPFDYDRTFAIADQCLERAERAYRTLGDSAGIIRVLQRRKELIDKKFFNLRDFAGRIHTTRGHWMRRAQHLTNAPTPDELLRYSPTVHQVHRDLSRELTAPLGRESEVMPGVNRTVLDMGNPYRKRGRLSNKMLRDADHNFAKYVRQQEYNE
;
A
#
# COMPACT_ATOMS: atom_id res chain seq x y z
N MET A 1 52.88 23.70 10.37
CA MET A 1 53.59 24.80 9.69
C MET A 1 54.84 24.26 9.02
N SER A 2 55.21 24.87 7.89
CA SER A 2 56.48 24.75 7.14
C SER A 2 56.63 23.70 6.01
N LYS A 3 56.39 24.24 4.82
CA LYS A 3 56.91 24.05 3.46
C LYS A 3 58.27 23.33 3.23
N ARG A 4 58.29 22.69 2.05
CA ARG A 4 59.35 22.59 1.00
C ARG A 4 60.38 21.43 1.05
N LEU A 5 60.16 20.51 0.10
CA LEU A 5 61.08 20.12 -0.99
C LEU A 5 62.58 20.04 -0.69
N LEU A 6 63.14 18.84 -0.78
CA LEU A 6 64.42 18.56 -1.46
C LEU A 6 64.38 17.12 -1.98
N ILE A 7 64.40 16.98 -3.31
CA ILE A 7 64.57 15.72 -4.03
C ILE A 7 66.03 15.64 -4.51
N SER A 8 66.52 14.40 -4.57
CA SER A 8 67.65 13.88 -5.35
C SER A 8 69.01 13.87 -4.68
N GLN A 9 69.49 12.65 -4.41
CA GLN A 9 70.65 12.08 -5.11
C GLN A 9 70.59 10.56 -4.99
N CYS A 10 70.37 9.85 -6.10
CA CYS A 10 70.95 8.53 -6.34
C CYS A 10 70.86 8.22 -7.84
N LYS A 11 72.05 8.00 -8.41
CA LYS A 11 72.30 7.67 -9.81
C LYS A 11 71.90 6.22 -10.11
N ASP A 12 71.61 6.01 -11.38
CA ASP A 12 71.20 4.77 -12.06
C ASP A 12 72.00 3.52 -11.72
N VAL A 13 71.30 2.39 -11.48
CA VAL A 13 71.63 1.05 -12.04
C VAL A 13 70.35 0.19 -12.07
N GLY A 14 70.02 -0.37 -13.24
CA GLY A 14 69.33 -1.66 -13.33
C GLY A 14 67.82 -1.64 -13.59
N VAL A 15 67.47 -1.80 -14.87
CA VAL A 15 66.12 -1.98 -15.42
C VAL A 15 65.37 -3.13 -14.74
N PHE A 16 64.39 -2.79 -13.92
CA PHE A 16 63.09 -3.45 -13.89
C PHE A 16 62.04 -2.36 -13.71
N THR A 17 61.56 -1.81 -14.83
CA THR A 17 60.33 -1.01 -14.85
C THR A 17 59.17 -1.93 -14.48
N ALA A 18 58.97 -2.13 -13.19
CA ALA A 18 57.66 -2.49 -12.67
C ALA A 18 56.72 -1.37 -13.14
N LEU A 19 55.93 -1.63 -14.17
CA LEU A 19 54.81 -0.78 -14.59
C LEU A 19 53.97 -0.54 -13.35
N LYS A 20 54.23 0.57 -12.67
CA LYS A 20 53.45 1.06 -11.54
C LYS A 20 52.12 1.43 -12.17
N GLN A 21 51.21 0.46 -12.20
CA GLN A 21 49.90 0.57 -12.81
C GLN A 21 49.27 1.84 -12.24
N GLN A 22 49.21 2.89 -13.05
CA GLN A 22 48.56 4.14 -12.65
C GLN A 22 47.15 3.74 -12.25
N HIS A 23 46.80 3.90 -10.97
CA HIS A 23 45.41 3.86 -10.54
C HIS A 23 44.70 4.92 -11.37
N ARG A 24 44.05 4.51 -12.45
CA ARG A 24 43.21 5.40 -13.24
C ARG A 24 41.98 5.68 -12.39
N TRP A 25 41.88 6.90 -11.89
CA TRP A 25 40.66 7.40 -11.29
C TRP A 25 39.69 7.64 -12.44
N ILE A 26 38.93 6.60 -12.81
CA ILE A 26 37.93 6.68 -13.88
C ILE A 26 36.70 7.37 -13.29
N THR A 27 36.50 8.64 -13.63
CA THR A 27 35.26 9.37 -13.34
C THR A 27 34.28 9.19 -14.49
N ARG A 28 32.97 9.14 -14.17
CA ARG A 28 31.91 9.12 -15.18
C ARG A 28 31.56 10.56 -15.57
N LEU A 29 31.77 10.93 -16.83
CA LEU A 29 31.45 12.26 -17.35
C LEU A 29 29.98 12.38 -17.82
N TYR A 30 29.29 11.25 -18.02
CA TYR A 30 27.92 11.17 -18.54
C TYR A 30 27.70 11.93 -19.87
N THR A 31 28.72 11.98 -20.74
CA THR A 31 28.64 12.64 -22.05
C THR A 31 27.87 11.83 -23.08
N SER A 32 27.96 10.50 -23.02
CA SER A 32 27.15 9.59 -23.83
C SER A 32 25.89 9.15 -23.07
N PHE A 33 24.91 8.63 -23.80
CA PHE A 33 23.69 8.07 -23.21
C PHE A 33 24.03 7.04 -22.12
N TYR A 34 23.58 7.30 -20.90
CA TYR A 34 23.78 6.43 -19.75
C TYR A 34 22.45 5.77 -19.37
N PRO A 35 22.31 4.43 -19.48
CA PRO A 35 21.10 3.75 -19.06
C PRO A 35 20.95 3.85 -17.54
N GLY A 36 19.73 4.10 -17.07
CA GLY A 36 19.41 4.15 -15.65
C GLY A 36 19.69 2.81 -14.95
N GLU A 37 20.08 2.89 -13.67
CA GLU A 37 20.29 1.69 -12.85
C GLU A 37 18.96 1.20 -12.27
N LEU A 38 18.75 -0.13 -12.28
CA LEU A 38 17.58 -0.74 -11.64
C LEU A 38 17.76 -0.70 -10.12
N PHE A 39 16.89 0.05 -9.46
CA PHE A 39 16.98 0.26 -8.02
C PHE A 39 15.65 -0.07 -7.32
N PRO A 40 15.65 -0.62 -6.09
CA PRO A 40 14.41 -1.06 -5.44
C PRO A 40 13.37 0.04 -5.16
N ASN A 41 13.74 1.31 -5.30
CA ASN A 41 12.79 2.41 -5.20
C ASN A 41 11.87 2.56 -6.41
N GLN A 42 12.19 1.92 -7.53
CA GLN A 42 11.39 1.92 -8.77
C GLN A 42 10.26 0.88 -8.73
N LEU A 43 10.02 0.23 -7.59
CA LEU A 43 8.93 -0.74 -7.44
C LEU A 43 7.57 -0.05 -7.64
N VAL A 44 6.69 -0.71 -8.41
CA VAL A 44 5.33 -0.21 -8.63
C VAL A 44 4.51 -0.40 -7.35
N GLN A 45 4.20 0.71 -6.70
CA GLN A 45 3.43 0.71 -5.46
C GLN A 45 1.92 0.56 -5.75
N PRO A 46 1.20 -0.28 -4.99
CA PRO A 46 -0.25 -0.39 -5.14
C PRO A 46 -0.94 0.85 -4.55
N LYS A 47 -2.05 1.27 -5.19
CA LYS A 47 -2.90 2.33 -4.65
C LYS A 47 -3.77 1.79 -3.51
N GLN A 48 -3.83 2.54 -2.40
CA GLN A 48 -4.69 2.18 -1.28
C GLN A 48 -6.16 2.41 -1.62
N ARG A 49 -7.01 1.42 -1.31
CA ARG A 49 -8.43 1.41 -1.67
C ARG A 49 -9.29 1.31 -0.42
N LEU A 50 -10.47 1.91 -0.48
CA LEU A 50 -11.48 1.73 0.55
C LEU A 50 -11.95 0.25 0.60
N PRO A 51 -12.27 -0.31 1.78
CA PRO A 51 -12.89 -1.62 1.90
C PRO A 51 -14.25 -1.68 1.19
N GLU A 52 -14.62 -2.87 0.70
CA GLU A 52 -15.93 -3.11 0.10
C GLU A 52 -17.03 -3.03 1.17
N GLY A 53 -18.15 -2.35 0.84
CA GLY A 53 -19.30 -2.20 1.73
C GLY A 53 -19.32 -0.94 2.60
N MET A 54 -18.28 -0.10 2.57
CA MET A 54 -18.30 1.24 3.17
C MET A 54 -18.41 2.30 2.07
N THR A 55 -19.48 3.09 2.08
CA THR A 55 -19.62 4.25 1.18
C THR A 55 -19.05 5.51 1.83
N LEU A 56 -18.60 6.50 1.04
CA LEU A 56 -18.12 7.76 1.62
C LEU A 56 -19.27 8.51 2.27
N SER A 57 -20.47 8.42 1.68
CA SER A 57 -21.68 9.01 2.22
C SER A 57 -21.99 8.50 3.63
N ASP A 58 -21.76 7.21 3.92
CA ASP A 58 -21.95 6.65 5.25
C ASP A 58 -20.87 7.12 6.23
N ILE A 59 -19.62 7.28 5.76
CA ILE A 59 -18.52 7.77 6.58
C ILE A 59 -18.74 9.26 6.92
N LEU A 60 -19.11 10.08 5.94
CA LEU A 60 -19.41 11.50 6.11
C LEU A 60 -20.66 11.71 6.98
N LYS A 61 -21.70 10.88 6.83
CA LYS A 61 -22.90 10.94 7.70
C LYS A 61 -22.58 10.56 9.14
N LYS A 62 -21.73 9.55 9.37
CA LYS A 62 -21.28 9.18 10.72
C LYS A 62 -20.47 10.31 11.36
N ALA A 63 -19.53 10.90 10.63
CA ALA A 63 -18.76 12.06 11.09
C ALA A 63 -19.69 13.25 11.45
N ALA A 64 -20.73 13.51 10.66
CA ALA A 64 -21.72 14.55 10.94
C ALA A 64 -22.61 14.26 12.17
N LEU A 65 -22.88 12.99 12.48
CA LEU A 65 -23.67 12.58 13.65
C LEU A 65 -22.86 12.63 14.96
N ASP A 66 -21.59 12.22 14.92
CA ASP A 66 -20.67 12.21 16.07
C ASP A 66 -20.18 13.63 16.46
N GLY A 67 -20.36 14.63 15.58
CA GLY A 67 -20.15 16.05 15.88
C GLY A 67 -21.15 16.69 16.85
N THR A 68 -22.14 15.93 17.37
CA THR A 68 -23.03 16.36 18.44
C THR A 68 -22.73 15.59 19.75
N PRO A 69 -22.57 16.27 20.91
CA PRO A 69 -22.22 15.56 22.13
C PRO A 69 -23.44 14.78 22.65
N LYS A 70 -23.42 13.45 22.47
CA LYS A 70 -24.32 12.53 23.19
C LYS A 70 -23.47 11.39 23.73
N ALA A 71 -23.16 11.40 25.03
CA ALA A 71 -24.04 10.93 26.09
C ALA A 71 -24.52 9.50 25.83
N ASN A 72 -23.90 8.57 26.57
CA ASN A 72 -24.27 7.18 26.79
C ASN A 72 -25.69 6.81 26.38
N LYS A 73 -25.83 5.77 25.55
CA LYS A 73 -26.73 4.65 25.85
C LYS A 73 -26.40 3.41 25.02
N THR A 74 -26.19 2.35 25.78
CA THR A 74 -26.28 0.93 25.44
C THR A 74 -27.58 0.59 24.70
N SER A 75 -27.48 -0.23 23.65
CA SER A 75 -28.51 -1.21 23.20
C SER A 75 -27.92 -2.00 22.04
N SER A 76 -27.49 -3.24 22.29
CA SER A 76 -28.27 -4.47 22.09
C SER A 76 -28.57 -4.74 20.60
N ALA A 77 -27.74 -5.59 20.03
CA ALA A 77 -27.91 -6.20 18.72
C ALA A 77 -29.20 -7.03 18.66
N THR A 78 -29.98 -6.81 17.59
CA THR A 78 -30.93 -7.81 17.09
C THR A 78 -30.73 -7.91 15.58
N ALA A 79 -30.27 -9.09 15.17
CA ALA A 79 -30.07 -9.49 13.78
C ALA A 79 -31.42 -9.88 13.19
N ALA A 80 -31.81 -9.24 12.07
CA ALA A 80 -32.92 -9.69 11.25
C ALA A 80 -32.35 -10.30 9.96
N ALA A 81 -32.38 -11.63 9.91
CA ALA A 81 -32.10 -12.42 8.73
C ALA A 81 -33.27 -12.32 7.75
N GLY A 82 -33.01 -11.75 6.57
CA GLY A 82 -33.93 -11.76 5.43
C GLY A 82 -33.52 -12.85 4.44
N THR A 83 -34.26 -13.94 4.44
CA THR A 83 -34.17 -15.06 3.49
C THR A 83 -34.83 -14.66 2.17
N ASN A 84 -34.04 -14.53 1.09
CA ASN A 84 -34.55 -14.38 -0.27
C ASN A 84 -34.65 -15.75 -0.94
N THR A 85 -35.89 -16.17 -1.17
CA THR A 85 -36.28 -17.32 -1.97
C THR A 85 -36.03 -17.04 -3.46
N THR A 86 -35.23 -17.89 -4.11
CA THR A 86 -35.05 -17.90 -5.57
C THR A 86 -35.84 -19.08 -6.14
N SER A 87 -36.94 -18.76 -6.80
CA SER A 87 -37.75 -19.69 -7.58
C SER A 87 -37.07 -19.94 -8.93
N GLY A 88 -36.66 -21.18 -9.16
CA GLY A 88 -36.23 -21.65 -10.48
C GLY A 88 -37.42 -21.78 -11.42
N VAL A 89 -37.27 -21.24 -12.62
CA VAL A 89 -38.08 -21.58 -13.79
C VAL A 89 -37.08 -21.86 -14.91
N GLY A 90 -37.13 -23.10 -15.41
CA GLY A 90 -36.33 -23.54 -16.54
C GLY A 90 -36.86 -22.92 -17.83
N GLU A 91 -35.95 -22.42 -18.66
CA GLU A 91 -36.23 -22.06 -20.04
C GLU A 91 -35.62 -23.11 -20.97
N GLU A 92 -36.49 -23.63 -21.82
CA GLU A 92 -36.25 -24.61 -22.86
C GLU A 92 -35.32 -24.01 -23.95
N VAL A 93 -34.36 -24.81 -24.39
CA VAL A 93 -33.38 -24.43 -25.42
C VAL A 93 -33.98 -24.67 -26.80
N GLU A 94 -34.46 -23.62 -27.46
CA GLU A 94 -34.67 -23.63 -28.91
C GLU A 94 -33.35 -23.34 -29.66
N PRO A 95 -33.08 -24.02 -30.79
CA PRO A 95 -31.85 -23.78 -31.55
C PRO A 95 -31.92 -22.46 -32.32
N LYS A 96 -31.11 -21.48 -31.90
CA LYS A 96 -30.95 -20.20 -32.60
C LYS A 96 -30.38 -20.42 -34.00
N GLY A 97 -31.11 -19.90 -35.00
CA GLY A 97 -30.70 -19.88 -36.40
C GLY A 97 -29.41 -19.08 -36.62
N VAL A 98 -28.56 -19.62 -37.47
CA VAL A 98 -27.30 -19.01 -37.90
C VAL A 98 -27.61 -17.78 -38.76
N SER A 99 -27.25 -16.59 -38.27
CA SER A 99 -27.35 -15.34 -39.04
C SER A 99 -26.11 -15.17 -39.91
N TRP A 100 -26.30 -14.71 -41.15
CA TRP A 100 -25.28 -14.53 -42.20
C TRP A 100 -24.17 -13.49 -41.92
N GLY A 101 -23.98 -13.07 -40.66
CA GLY A 101 -22.93 -12.12 -40.24
C GLY A 101 -21.55 -12.75 -40.01
N ASP A 102 -21.45 -14.07 -39.87
CA ASP A 102 -20.21 -14.79 -39.54
C ASP A 102 -19.33 -15.13 -40.76
N ALA A 103 -19.68 -14.62 -41.95
CA ALA A 103 -19.02 -15.00 -43.21
C ALA A 103 -17.70 -14.24 -43.52
N SER A 104 -17.23 -13.33 -42.64
CA SER A 104 -16.04 -12.51 -42.90
C SER A 104 -14.78 -12.93 -42.13
N SER A 105 -14.79 -14.05 -41.40
CA SER A 105 -13.57 -14.64 -40.86
C SER A 105 -12.93 -15.58 -41.89
N THR A 106 -12.16 -15.02 -42.82
CA THR A 106 -11.20 -15.78 -43.61
C THR A 106 -9.93 -16.02 -42.80
N ASP A 107 -9.44 -17.26 -42.90
CA ASP A 107 -8.13 -17.76 -42.47
C ASP A 107 -7.98 -18.10 -40.98
N ILE A 108 -8.11 -19.41 -40.65
CA ILE A 108 -6.96 -20.29 -40.35
C ILE A 108 -7.50 -21.69 -40.01
N MET A 109 -6.87 -22.68 -40.63
CA MET A 109 -7.05 -24.13 -40.48
C MET A 109 -7.34 -24.58 -39.04
N HIS A 110 -8.50 -25.20 -38.81
CA HIS A 110 -8.79 -25.92 -37.57
C HIS A 110 -8.00 -27.23 -37.49
N THR A 111 -6.95 -27.25 -36.68
CA THR A 111 -6.40 -28.47 -36.10
C THR A 111 -6.82 -28.59 -34.64
N GLY A 112 -7.63 -29.60 -34.35
CA GLY A 112 -7.68 -30.30 -33.06
C GLY A 112 -8.18 -29.53 -31.84
N ASP A 113 -9.41 -29.84 -31.43
CA ASP A 113 -9.99 -29.73 -30.09
C ASP A 113 -9.05 -29.33 -28.94
N VAL A 114 -9.06 -28.04 -28.60
CA VAL A 114 -8.69 -27.57 -27.25
C VAL A 114 -9.94 -26.92 -26.66
N ARG A 115 -10.51 -27.61 -25.66
CA ARG A 115 -11.57 -27.08 -24.79
C ARG A 115 -11.14 -25.72 -24.23
N GLN A 116 -11.68 -24.63 -24.78
CA GLN A 116 -11.55 -23.31 -24.20
C GLN A 116 -12.34 -23.27 -22.87
N PRO A 117 -11.76 -22.79 -21.76
CA PRO A 117 -12.48 -22.64 -20.52
C PRO A 117 -13.58 -21.58 -20.70
N GLN A 118 -14.82 -21.99 -20.45
CA GLN A 118 -15.98 -21.09 -20.39
C GLN A 118 -15.81 -20.06 -19.27
N GLY A 119 -16.15 -18.80 -19.54
CA GLY A 119 -16.51 -17.83 -18.49
C GLY A 119 -15.51 -16.70 -18.19
N ILE A 120 -14.79 -16.16 -19.18
CA ILE A 120 -14.22 -14.80 -19.02
C ILE A 120 -15.34 -13.82 -19.40
N PRO A 121 -15.78 -12.90 -18.51
CA PRO A 121 -16.74 -11.88 -18.90
C PRO A 121 -16.10 -11.06 -20.03
N VAL A 122 -16.75 -11.02 -21.19
CA VAL A 122 -16.33 -10.22 -22.34
C VAL A 122 -16.12 -8.79 -21.83
N LYS A 123 -14.85 -8.36 -21.80
CA LYS A 123 -14.46 -7.03 -21.35
C LYS A 123 -15.19 -6.06 -22.26
N ALA A 124 -16.13 -5.28 -21.73
CA ALA A 124 -16.90 -4.32 -22.52
C ALA A 124 -15.94 -3.51 -23.41
N GLU A 125 -16.09 -3.65 -24.72
CA GLU A 125 -15.21 -2.99 -25.68
C GLU A 125 -15.35 -1.48 -25.49
N ARG A 126 -14.27 -0.85 -25.05
CA ARG A 126 -14.25 0.60 -24.87
C ARG A 126 -14.13 1.25 -26.25
N PRO A 127 -14.81 2.37 -26.50
CA PRO A 127 -14.64 3.09 -27.75
C PRO A 127 -13.18 3.52 -27.90
N TYR A 128 -12.67 3.45 -29.14
CA TYR A 128 -11.32 3.90 -29.44
C TYR A 128 -11.24 5.42 -29.26
N VAL A 129 -10.30 5.85 -28.43
CA VAL A 129 -9.98 7.24 -28.16
C VAL A 129 -8.45 7.35 -28.09
N PRO A 130 -7.82 8.36 -28.71
CA PRO A 130 -6.35 8.51 -28.73
C PRO A 130 -5.81 8.97 -27.37
N LEU A 131 -5.83 8.08 -26.37
CA LEU A 131 -5.47 8.38 -24.98
C LEU A 131 -4.04 8.91 -24.82
N GLY A 132 -3.12 8.52 -25.71
CA GLY A 132 -1.74 9.03 -25.67
C GLY A 132 -1.63 10.53 -25.98
N GLU A 133 -2.43 11.04 -26.91
CA GLU A 133 -2.47 12.48 -27.24
C GLU A 133 -3.24 13.27 -26.17
N ILE A 134 -4.32 12.70 -25.68
CA ILE A 134 -5.11 13.28 -24.58
C ILE A 134 -4.27 13.40 -23.31
N ALA A 135 -3.44 12.40 -23.00
CA ALA A 135 -2.52 12.47 -21.86
C ALA A 135 -1.45 13.56 -22.05
N LYS A 136 -0.98 13.83 -23.29
CA LYS A 136 -0.09 14.96 -23.56
C LYS A 136 -0.78 16.30 -23.31
N LEU A 137 -2.06 16.42 -23.70
CA LEU A 137 -2.86 17.63 -23.41
C LEU A 137 -3.14 17.79 -21.92
N GLU A 138 -3.40 16.69 -21.20
CA GLU A 138 -3.57 16.71 -19.74
C GLU A 138 -2.30 17.19 -19.06
N LEU A 139 -1.14 16.64 -19.44
CA LEU A 139 0.16 17.02 -18.91
C LEU A 139 0.48 18.51 -19.19
N GLN A 140 0.18 18.98 -20.40
CA GLN A 140 0.34 20.38 -20.76
C GLN A 140 -0.58 21.28 -19.92
N GLY A 141 -1.82 20.85 -19.66
CA GLY A 141 -2.74 21.52 -18.75
C GLY A 141 -2.21 21.60 -17.32
N ASP A 142 -1.63 20.51 -16.80
CA ASP A 142 -0.97 20.48 -15.49
C ASP A 142 0.21 21.48 -15.44
N TYR A 143 1.04 21.56 -16.49
CA TYR A 143 2.12 22.55 -16.58
C TYR A 143 1.62 23.99 -16.59
N TYR A 144 0.50 24.27 -17.29
CA TYR A 144 -0.10 25.61 -17.27
C TYR A 144 -0.69 25.96 -15.90
N MET A 145 -1.30 25.01 -15.20
CA MET A 145 -1.77 25.21 -13.81
C MET A 145 -0.62 25.55 -12.88
N GLU A 146 0.48 24.78 -12.93
CA GLU A 146 1.66 25.03 -12.10
C GLU A 146 2.36 26.35 -12.49
N GLY A 147 2.34 26.71 -13.77
CA GLY A 147 2.86 27.97 -14.30
C GLY A 147 1.98 29.21 -14.04
N GLY A 148 0.76 29.04 -13.54
CA GLY A 148 -0.17 30.14 -13.22
C GLY A 148 -1.05 30.62 -14.39
N LEU A 149 -1.03 29.94 -15.54
CA LEU A 149 -1.88 30.23 -16.71
C LEU A 149 -3.20 29.47 -16.60
N PHE A 150 -4.06 29.90 -15.67
CA PHE A 150 -5.25 29.12 -15.28
C PHE A 150 -6.33 29.01 -16.36
N GLN A 151 -6.46 30.00 -17.25
CA GLN A 151 -7.46 29.98 -18.31
C GLN A 151 -7.13 28.95 -19.40
N GLU A 152 -5.87 28.89 -19.82
CA GLU A 152 -5.39 27.90 -20.80
C GLU A 152 -5.51 26.48 -20.24
N ALA A 153 -5.11 26.29 -18.98
CA ALA A 153 -5.27 25.01 -18.30
C ALA A 153 -6.73 24.53 -18.25
N LEU A 154 -7.68 25.43 -17.98
CA LEU A 154 -9.11 25.11 -17.94
C LEU A 154 -9.61 24.59 -19.29
N GLU A 155 -9.18 25.21 -20.38
CA GLU A 155 -9.54 24.79 -21.74
C GLU A 155 -8.96 23.41 -22.07
N HIS A 156 -7.69 23.17 -21.74
CA HIS A 156 -7.05 21.87 -21.89
C HIS A 156 -7.76 20.77 -21.08
N TYR A 157 -8.05 21.03 -19.80
CA TYR A 157 -8.80 20.07 -18.98
C TYR A 157 -10.23 19.84 -19.47
N GLY A 158 -10.89 20.86 -20.02
CA GLY A 158 -12.23 20.70 -20.62
C GLY A 158 -12.22 19.72 -21.79
N VAL A 159 -11.24 19.84 -22.68
CA VAL A 159 -11.06 18.92 -23.83
C VAL A 159 -10.75 17.50 -23.33
N VAL A 160 -9.82 17.36 -22.39
CA VAL A 160 -9.42 16.06 -21.81
C VAL A 160 -10.60 15.39 -21.08
N ALA A 161 -11.35 16.16 -20.28
CA ALA A 161 -12.52 15.66 -19.56
C ALA A 161 -13.60 15.14 -20.51
N LYS A 162 -13.82 15.83 -21.63
CA LYS A 162 -14.77 15.36 -22.65
C LYS A 162 -14.29 14.05 -23.28
N ALA A 163 -13.01 13.94 -23.61
CA ALA A 163 -12.46 12.72 -24.16
C ALA A 163 -12.52 11.54 -23.16
N TYR A 164 -12.21 11.76 -21.89
CA TYR A 164 -12.33 10.75 -20.84
C TYR A 164 -13.78 10.35 -20.55
N SER A 165 -14.74 11.25 -20.72
CA SER A 165 -16.17 10.91 -20.60
C SER A 165 -16.65 9.94 -21.69
N ILE A 166 -15.99 9.95 -22.86
CA ILE A 166 -16.28 9.02 -23.96
C ILE A 166 -15.51 7.71 -23.76
N ALA A 167 -14.23 7.80 -23.35
CA ALA A 167 -13.36 6.63 -23.23
C ALA A 167 -13.65 5.73 -22.03
N TYR A 168 -14.16 6.29 -20.93
CA TYR A 168 -14.33 5.59 -19.66
C TYR A 168 -15.80 5.54 -19.20
N PRO A 169 -16.21 4.44 -18.53
CA PRO A 169 -17.54 4.33 -17.95
C PRO A 169 -17.74 5.35 -16.82
N ASP A 170 -19.00 5.59 -16.43
CA ASP A 170 -19.37 6.68 -15.54
C ASP A 170 -18.55 6.73 -14.25
N ASN A 171 -18.46 5.65 -13.47
CA ASN A 171 -17.80 5.69 -12.15
C ASN A 171 -16.28 5.39 -12.21
N HIS A 172 -15.61 5.68 -13.33
CA HIS A 172 -14.18 5.36 -13.49
C HIS A 172 -13.26 6.36 -12.80
N SER A 173 -12.18 5.87 -12.18
CA SER A 173 -11.25 6.70 -11.39
C SER A 173 -10.59 7.82 -12.17
N GLN A 174 -10.26 7.60 -13.45
CA GLN A 174 -9.64 8.65 -14.28
C GLN A 174 -10.61 9.77 -14.67
N ARG A 175 -11.91 9.46 -14.73
CA ARG A 175 -12.94 10.47 -14.98
C ARG A 175 -13.13 11.35 -13.74
N VAL A 176 -13.05 10.76 -12.55
CA VAL A 176 -13.04 11.51 -11.29
C VAL A 176 -11.80 12.39 -11.19
N SER A 177 -10.60 11.87 -11.48
CA SER A 177 -9.36 12.65 -11.34
C SER A 177 -9.33 13.88 -12.25
N ILE A 178 -9.78 13.77 -13.51
CA ILE A 178 -9.84 14.93 -14.39
C ILE A 178 -10.90 15.94 -13.95
N LEU A 179 -12.03 15.50 -13.39
CA LEU A 179 -13.04 16.40 -12.83
C LEU A 179 -12.49 17.20 -11.63
N LEU A 180 -11.65 16.59 -10.79
CA LEU A 180 -10.97 17.29 -9.71
C LEU A 180 -10.01 18.35 -10.24
N LYS A 181 -9.16 18.01 -11.22
CA LYS A 181 -8.27 18.98 -11.88
C LYS A 181 -9.05 20.13 -12.53
N LEU A 182 -10.14 19.81 -13.23
CA LEU A 182 -11.03 20.79 -13.86
C LEU A 182 -11.65 21.71 -12.79
N SER A 183 -12.09 21.17 -11.66
CA SER A 183 -12.65 21.97 -10.57
C SER A 183 -11.61 22.92 -9.95
N SER A 184 -10.38 22.44 -9.76
CA SER A 184 -9.25 23.26 -9.32
C SER A 184 -9.02 24.42 -10.29
N ALA A 185 -8.96 24.16 -11.60
CA ALA A 185 -8.83 25.21 -12.62
C ALA A 185 -9.99 26.22 -12.59
N PHE A 186 -11.24 25.76 -12.46
CA PHE A 186 -12.40 26.65 -12.31
C PHE A 186 -12.28 27.55 -11.08
N ARG A 187 -11.82 27.02 -9.94
CA ARG A 187 -11.60 27.83 -8.73
C ARG A 187 -10.53 28.89 -8.99
N HIS A 188 -9.42 28.53 -9.62
CA HIS A 188 -8.32 29.47 -9.89
C HIS A 188 -8.70 30.60 -10.85
N VAL A 189 -9.62 30.35 -11.80
CA VAL A 189 -10.19 31.39 -12.68
C VAL A 189 -11.26 32.25 -11.98
N GLY A 190 -11.68 31.89 -10.77
CA GLY A 190 -12.70 32.61 -9.99
C GLY A 190 -14.14 32.11 -10.18
N ARG A 191 -14.35 31.02 -10.92
CA ARG A 191 -15.67 30.41 -11.14
C ARG A 191 -16.01 29.40 -10.04
N HIS A 192 -16.13 29.88 -8.81
CA HIS A 192 -16.23 29.04 -7.61
C HIS A 192 -17.47 28.12 -7.57
N GLU A 193 -18.63 28.57 -8.05
CA GLU A 193 -19.85 27.76 -8.09
C GLU A 193 -19.71 26.54 -9.01
N SER A 194 -19.10 26.74 -10.19
CA SER A 194 -18.81 25.66 -11.13
C SER A 194 -17.76 24.67 -10.59
N SER A 195 -16.76 25.17 -9.86
CA SER A 195 -15.81 24.30 -9.14
C SER A 195 -16.54 23.40 -8.15
N LYS A 196 -17.37 23.99 -7.28
CA LYS A 196 -18.13 23.26 -6.26
C LYS A 196 -19.03 22.19 -6.89
N ALA A 197 -19.76 22.52 -7.97
CA ALA A 197 -20.61 21.56 -8.67
C ALA A 197 -19.82 20.38 -9.24
N ASN A 198 -18.63 20.62 -9.79
CA ASN A 198 -17.76 19.55 -10.30
C ASN A 198 -17.20 18.66 -9.18
N ILE A 199 -16.85 19.23 -8.04
CA ILE A 199 -16.37 18.47 -6.87
C ILE A 199 -17.50 17.63 -6.27
N GLU A 200 -18.70 18.17 -6.13
CA GLU A 200 -19.87 17.41 -5.66
C GLU A 200 -20.21 16.26 -6.61
N ASN A 201 -20.07 16.47 -7.92
CA ASN A 201 -20.21 15.40 -8.90
C ASN A 201 -19.12 14.32 -8.72
N ALA A 202 -17.86 14.72 -8.56
CA ALA A 202 -16.75 13.81 -8.30
C ALA A 202 -16.97 12.98 -7.02
N LEU A 203 -17.47 13.58 -5.94
CA LEU A 203 -17.81 12.87 -4.70
C LEU A 203 -18.95 11.86 -4.90
N ARG A 204 -20.01 12.22 -5.63
CA ARG A 204 -21.10 11.27 -5.97
C ARG A 204 -20.60 10.08 -6.79
N MET A 205 -19.67 10.31 -7.71
CA MET A 205 -19.06 9.24 -8.50
C MET A 205 -18.15 8.34 -7.65
N LEU A 206 -17.43 8.91 -6.68
CA LEU A 206 -16.62 8.16 -5.72
C LEU A 206 -17.50 7.31 -4.79
N ASP A 207 -18.66 7.83 -4.39
CA ASP A 207 -19.67 7.09 -3.61
C ASP A 207 -20.27 5.91 -4.38
N ALA A 208 -20.53 6.10 -5.68
CA ALA A 208 -21.06 5.04 -6.53
C ALA A 208 -20.00 4.02 -6.98
N SER A 209 -18.72 4.28 -6.69
CA SER A 209 -17.62 3.36 -6.99
C SER A 209 -17.46 2.33 -5.86
N SER A 210 -17.29 1.06 -6.21
CA SER A 210 -17.12 -0.02 -5.22
C SER A 210 -15.85 0.08 -4.37
N ARG A 211 -14.72 0.47 -4.98
CA ARG A 211 -13.41 0.57 -4.30
C ARG A 211 -12.62 1.81 -4.73
N PRO A 212 -13.08 3.02 -4.33
CA PRO A 212 -12.38 4.26 -4.64
C PRO A 212 -10.96 4.27 -4.06
N SER A 213 -10.06 4.99 -4.74
CA SER A 213 -8.69 5.22 -4.26
C SER A 213 -8.72 6.22 -3.12
N LEU A 214 -8.06 5.91 -2.01
CA LEU A 214 -8.00 6.80 -0.85
C LEU A 214 -7.42 8.17 -1.20
N GLU A 215 -6.40 8.17 -2.07
CA GLU A 215 -5.80 9.37 -2.64
C GLU A 215 -6.83 10.30 -3.31
N LEU A 216 -7.71 9.75 -4.15
CA LEU A 216 -8.70 10.54 -4.88
C LEU A 216 -9.79 11.09 -3.96
N ILE A 217 -10.12 10.36 -2.89
CA ILE A 217 -11.07 10.81 -1.89
C ILE A 217 -10.50 11.99 -1.11
N CYS A 218 -9.28 11.85 -0.60
CA CYS A 218 -8.60 12.92 0.13
C CYS A 218 -8.40 14.15 -0.76
N GLU A 219 -8.03 13.97 -2.04
CA GLU A 219 -7.91 15.05 -3.01
C GLU A 219 -9.27 15.74 -3.26
N ALA A 220 -10.35 14.98 -3.43
CA ALA A 220 -11.68 15.55 -3.63
C ALA A 220 -12.14 16.40 -2.43
N LEU A 221 -11.93 15.91 -1.21
CA LEU A 221 -12.28 16.63 0.02
C LEU A 221 -11.37 17.86 0.24
N PHE A 222 -10.10 17.76 -0.13
CA PHE A 222 -9.17 18.88 -0.11
C PHE A 222 -9.60 20.00 -1.06
N GLU A 223 -9.91 19.66 -2.31
CA GLU A 223 -10.40 20.61 -3.32
C GLU A 223 -11.76 21.22 -2.91
N LEU A 224 -12.61 20.45 -2.22
CA LEU A 224 -13.84 20.94 -1.60
C LEU A 224 -13.55 21.99 -0.53
N GLY A 225 -12.62 21.71 0.38
CA GLY A 225 -12.18 22.63 1.44
C GLY A 225 -11.66 23.95 0.86
N LEU A 226 -10.77 23.87 -0.13
CA LEU A 226 -10.23 25.06 -0.81
C LEU A 226 -11.31 25.88 -1.51
N THR A 227 -12.30 25.22 -2.13
CA THR A 227 -13.40 25.90 -2.81
C THR A 227 -14.35 26.56 -1.80
N ARG A 228 -14.62 25.92 -0.65
CA ARG A 228 -15.39 26.51 0.47
C ARG A 228 -14.69 27.72 1.08
N GLU A 229 -13.37 27.65 1.23
CA GLU A 229 -12.53 28.76 1.69
C GLU A 229 -12.63 29.96 0.73
N ALA A 230 -12.53 29.71 -0.59
CA ALA A 230 -12.69 30.75 -1.61
C ALA A 230 -14.10 31.37 -1.65
N LEU A 231 -15.15 30.61 -1.30
CA LEU A 231 -16.52 31.11 -1.14
C LEU A 231 -16.75 31.84 0.20
N GLY A 232 -15.73 32.01 1.04
CA GLY A 232 -15.80 32.71 2.33
C GLY A 232 -16.33 31.86 3.49
N SER A 233 -16.56 30.56 3.29
CA SER A 233 -17.10 29.64 4.31
C SER A 233 -15.97 28.91 5.07
N THR A 234 -15.14 29.66 5.79
CA THR A 234 -13.91 29.16 6.45
C THR A 234 -14.15 28.02 7.45
N LYS A 235 -15.25 28.05 8.20
CA LYS A 235 -15.62 26.98 9.16
C LYS A 235 -15.84 25.64 8.44
N THR A 236 -16.68 25.64 7.41
CA THR A 236 -16.99 24.43 6.61
C THR A 236 -15.80 23.93 5.79
N ALA A 237 -14.83 24.80 5.51
CA ALA A 237 -13.57 24.42 4.88
C ALA A 237 -12.68 23.64 5.86
N ALA A 238 -12.57 24.12 7.10
CA ALA A 238 -11.82 23.43 8.16
C ALA A 238 -12.40 22.05 8.46
N GLU A 239 -13.73 21.92 8.49
CA GLU A 239 -14.42 20.62 8.64
C GLU A 239 -14.05 19.64 7.53
N ALA A 240 -14.06 20.07 6.26
CA ALA A 240 -13.67 19.22 5.12
C ALA A 240 -12.21 18.75 5.21
N TYR A 241 -11.30 19.60 5.70
CA TYR A 241 -9.91 19.22 5.93
C TYR A 241 -9.76 18.19 7.07
N GLU A 242 -10.53 18.34 8.16
CA GLU A 242 -10.52 17.37 9.26
C GLU A 242 -11.11 16.02 8.82
N GLU A 243 -12.18 16.01 8.03
CA GLU A 243 -12.80 14.81 7.45
C GLU A 243 -11.81 14.03 6.57
N ALA A 244 -11.06 14.73 5.70
CA ALA A 244 -10.06 14.10 4.84
C ALA A 244 -8.97 13.37 5.66
N VAL A 245 -8.55 13.98 6.78
CA VAL A 245 -7.53 13.42 7.68
C VAL A 245 -8.08 12.26 8.50
N GLU A 246 -9.35 12.31 8.91
CA GLU A 246 -10.01 11.23 9.62
C GLU A 246 -10.14 9.97 8.77
N ILE A 247 -10.61 10.13 7.52
CA ILE A 247 -10.70 9.02 6.56
C ILE A 247 -9.31 8.42 6.32
N MET A 248 -8.29 9.26 6.14
CA MET A 248 -6.91 8.80 6.00
C MET A 248 -6.44 8.04 7.25
N ASN A 249 -6.67 8.54 8.45
CA ASN A 249 -6.23 7.87 9.69
C ASN A 249 -6.86 6.48 9.90
N ILE A 250 -8.09 6.26 9.42
CA ILE A 250 -8.81 4.99 9.60
C ILE A 250 -8.34 3.95 8.58
N PHE A 251 -8.23 4.34 7.30
CA PHE A 251 -8.04 3.38 6.20
C PHE A 251 -6.61 3.33 5.65
N HIS A 252 -5.78 4.35 5.89
CA HIS A 252 -4.45 4.43 5.33
C HIS A 252 -3.44 3.53 6.06
N ASN A 253 -2.70 2.72 5.31
CA ASN A 253 -1.51 2.04 5.81
C ASN A 253 -0.30 2.96 5.66
N SER A 254 0.11 3.58 6.76
CA SER A 254 1.25 4.50 6.78
C SER A 254 2.61 3.81 6.54
N GLY A 255 2.71 2.49 6.74
CA GLY A 255 3.95 1.73 6.59
C GLY A 255 4.26 1.29 5.15
N GLU A 256 3.23 1.08 4.32
CA GLU A 256 3.38 0.42 3.00
C GLU A 256 4.38 1.13 2.08
N SER A 257 4.29 2.46 2.00
CA SER A 257 5.14 3.32 1.16
C SER A 257 6.65 3.01 1.25
N HIS A 258 7.15 2.67 2.44
CA HIS A 258 8.58 2.46 2.69
C HIS A 258 8.95 1.01 3.05
N ARG A 259 8.05 0.03 2.84
CA ARG A 259 8.30 -1.39 3.13
C ARG A 259 9.65 -1.87 2.56
N MET A 260 9.87 -1.60 1.27
CA MET A 260 11.07 -2.03 0.54
C MET A 260 12.23 -1.03 0.58
N LEU A 261 11.96 0.22 1.01
CA LEU A 261 12.93 1.32 1.02
C LEU A 261 13.74 1.37 2.32
N ARG A 262 13.08 1.07 3.45
CA ARG A 262 13.65 1.23 4.79
C ARG A 262 14.93 0.42 5.02
N LEU A 263 15.05 -0.75 4.40
CA LEU A 263 16.21 -1.62 4.59
C LEU A 263 17.36 -1.35 3.61
N LEU A 264 17.17 -0.48 2.62
CA LEU A 264 18.19 -0.17 1.60
C LEU A 264 19.49 0.41 2.19
N PRO A 265 19.45 1.26 3.24
CA PRO A 265 20.66 1.68 3.94
C PRO A 265 21.56 0.53 4.43
N ARG A 266 21.00 -0.68 4.67
CA ARG A 266 21.78 -1.87 5.06
C ARG A 266 22.56 -2.48 3.89
N LEU A 267 22.11 -2.24 2.67
CA LEU A 267 22.69 -2.77 1.43
C LEU A 267 23.93 -1.98 0.99
N GLY A 268 24.05 -0.70 1.39
CA GLY A 268 25.08 0.21 0.90
C GLY A 268 26.48 -0.42 0.90
N ARG A 269 27.15 -0.34 -0.25
CA ARG A 269 28.47 -0.91 -0.50
C ARG A 269 29.41 -0.46 0.60
N ARG A 270 30.04 -1.44 1.24
CA ARG A 270 30.79 -1.25 2.48
C ARG A 270 32.22 -0.77 2.16
N PHE A 271 32.34 0.31 1.39
CA PHE A 271 33.60 0.97 1.09
C PHE A 271 33.54 2.41 1.59
N ASN A 272 34.66 2.92 2.10
CA ASN A 272 34.76 4.30 2.60
C ASN A 272 34.57 5.36 1.50
N LEU A 273 34.50 4.96 0.22
CA LEU A 273 34.36 5.86 -0.94
C LEU A 273 32.90 6.11 -1.37
N ASN A 274 31.94 5.25 -1.00
CA ASN A 274 30.50 5.37 -1.33
C ASN A 274 29.64 5.28 -0.05
N PHE A 275 29.88 6.16 0.92
CA PHE A 275 29.20 6.09 2.23
C PHE A 275 27.76 6.60 2.17
N GLU A 276 27.41 7.40 1.16
CA GLU A 276 26.06 7.91 0.89
C GLU A 276 25.03 6.79 0.72
N GLU A 277 25.45 5.63 0.20
CA GLU A 277 24.57 4.45 0.07
C GLU A 277 24.05 3.94 1.43
N LYS A 278 24.71 4.29 2.55
CA LYS A 278 24.25 3.98 3.92
C LYS A 278 23.31 5.03 4.49
N PHE A 279 23.21 6.19 3.86
CA PHE A 279 22.40 7.32 4.28
C PHE A 279 21.34 7.68 3.24
N VAL A 280 21.03 6.75 2.33
CA VAL A 280 19.97 6.95 1.33
C VAL A 280 18.67 7.22 2.05
N TYR A 281 18.11 8.39 1.76
CA TYR A 281 16.85 8.85 2.32
C TYR A 281 15.84 9.05 1.20
N PHE A 282 14.63 8.55 1.43
CA PHE A 282 13.50 8.71 0.54
C PHE A 282 12.44 9.52 1.29
N SER A 283 12.11 10.70 0.75
CA SER A 283 11.12 11.57 1.37
C SER A 283 9.75 10.92 1.33
N PRO A 284 8.99 10.91 2.45
CA PRO A 284 7.63 10.37 2.43
C PRO A 284 6.68 11.17 1.54
N PHE A 285 6.99 12.44 1.28
CA PHE A 285 6.19 13.30 0.40
C PHE A 285 6.20 12.85 -1.07
N ASP A 286 7.25 12.14 -1.51
CA ASP A 286 7.37 11.67 -2.90
C ASP A 286 6.71 10.31 -3.12
N TYR A 287 6.79 9.42 -2.12
CA TYR A 287 6.30 8.03 -2.20
C TYR A 287 4.91 7.84 -1.60
N ASP A 288 4.38 8.84 -0.90
CA ASP A 288 3.04 8.79 -0.32
C ASP A 288 2.29 10.11 -0.55
N ARG A 289 1.64 10.21 -1.71
CA ARG A 289 0.87 11.41 -2.09
C ARG A 289 -0.31 11.66 -1.16
N THR A 290 -0.93 10.62 -0.58
CA THR A 290 -2.05 10.81 0.36
C THR A 290 -1.59 11.47 1.66
N PHE A 291 -0.39 11.11 2.13
CA PHE A 291 0.27 11.76 3.26
C PHE A 291 0.53 13.25 2.96
N ALA A 292 1.04 13.58 1.78
CA ALA A 292 1.28 14.97 1.38
C ALA A 292 -0.03 15.79 1.30
N ILE A 293 -1.09 15.22 0.73
CA ILE A 293 -2.41 15.87 0.67
C ILE A 293 -2.95 16.11 2.08
N ALA A 294 -2.87 15.10 2.97
CA ALA A 294 -3.33 15.24 4.35
C ALA A 294 -2.54 16.29 5.14
N ASP A 295 -1.23 16.39 4.93
CA ASP A 295 -0.40 17.44 5.52
C ASP A 295 -0.85 18.84 5.07
N GLN A 296 -1.16 19.00 3.78
CA GLN A 296 -1.66 20.24 3.21
C GLN A 296 -3.08 20.58 3.72
N CYS A 297 -3.95 19.59 3.91
CA CYS A 297 -5.26 19.76 4.54
C CYS A 297 -5.09 20.36 5.95
N LEU A 298 -4.20 19.78 6.76
CA LEU A 298 -3.97 20.25 8.13
C LEU A 298 -3.34 21.64 8.16
N GLU A 299 -2.42 21.95 7.25
CA GLU A 299 -1.87 23.29 7.12
C GLU A 299 -2.94 24.34 6.82
N ARG A 300 -3.84 24.03 5.88
CA ARG A 300 -4.95 24.93 5.51
C ARG A 300 -5.98 25.06 6.64
N ALA A 301 -6.29 23.97 7.34
CA ALA A 301 -7.14 24.00 8.52
C ALA A 301 -6.56 24.89 9.63
N GLU A 302 -5.25 24.78 9.91
CA GLU A 302 -4.55 25.61 10.88
C GLU A 302 -4.67 27.11 10.52
N ARG A 303 -4.47 27.46 9.25
CA ARG A 303 -4.67 28.84 8.76
C ARG A 303 -6.12 29.27 8.92
N ALA A 304 -7.09 28.43 8.58
CA ALA A 304 -8.51 28.73 8.74
C ALA A 304 -8.86 29.00 10.22
N TYR A 305 -8.42 28.15 11.15
CA TYR A 305 -8.66 28.36 12.59
C TYR A 305 -7.96 29.60 13.14
N ARG A 306 -6.77 29.94 12.64
CA ARG A 306 -6.11 31.23 12.95
C ARG A 306 -6.95 32.42 12.52
N THR A 307 -7.52 32.39 11.32
CA THR A 307 -8.40 33.49 10.86
C THR A 307 -9.69 33.58 11.69
N LEU A 308 -10.19 32.46 12.20
CA LEU A 308 -11.38 32.40 13.05
C LEU A 308 -11.09 32.77 14.52
N GLY A 309 -9.83 32.77 14.95
CA GLY A 309 -9.44 32.98 16.34
C GLY A 309 -9.70 31.79 17.27
N ASP A 310 -9.88 30.58 16.74
CA ASP A 310 -10.12 29.36 17.53
C ASP A 310 -8.80 28.70 17.94
N SER A 311 -8.37 28.94 19.18
CA SER A 311 -7.14 28.36 19.74
C SER A 311 -7.22 26.85 19.95
N ALA A 312 -8.41 26.31 20.26
CA ALA A 312 -8.59 24.89 20.51
C ALA A 312 -8.49 24.08 19.20
N GLY A 313 -9.09 24.59 18.12
CA GLY A 313 -8.96 24.03 16.77
C GLY A 313 -7.51 23.99 16.30
N ILE A 314 -6.74 25.07 16.49
CA ILE A 314 -5.32 25.14 16.13
C ILE A 314 -4.50 24.05 16.82
N ILE A 315 -4.67 23.90 18.15
CA ILE A 315 -3.92 22.91 18.93
C ILE A 315 -4.24 21.50 18.45
N ARG A 316 -5.53 21.20 18.19
CA ARG A 316 -5.97 19.89 17.71
C ARG A 316 -5.36 19.53 16.35
N VAL A 317 -5.42 20.46 15.39
CA VAL A 317 -4.86 20.27 14.05
C VAL A 317 -3.36 20.07 14.10
N LEU A 318 -2.63 20.87 14.89
CA LEU A 318 -1.18 20.74 15.05
C LEU A 318 -0.77 19.42 15.72
N GLN A 319 -1.52 18.98 16.73
CA GLN A 319 -1.31 17.67 17.36
C GLN A 319 -1.50 16.54 16.34
N ARG A 320 -2.61 16.55 15.58
CA ARG A 320 -2.85 15.55 14.52
C ARG A 320 -1.76 15.58 13.45
N ARG A 321 -1.31 16.75 13.01
CA ARG A 321 -0.23 16.90 12.00
C ARG A 321 1.08 16.33 12.52
N LYS A 322 1.42 16.61 13.78
CA LYS A 322 2.59 16.03 14.44
C LYS A 322 2.49 14.50 14.53
N GLU A 323 1.37 13.97 15.01
CA GLU A 323 1.15 12.52 15.13
C GLU A 323 1.23 11.80 13.79
N LEU A 324 0.69 12.41 12.74
CA LEU A 324 0.73 11.91 11.37
C LEU A 324 2.19 11.79 10.89
N ILE A 325 2.99 12.85 11.08
CA ILE A 325 4.41 12.89 10.75
C ILE A 325 5.21 11.89 11.60
N ASP A 326 4.93 11.81 12.91
CA ASP A 326 5.59 10.88 13.83
C ASP A 326 5.31 9.42 13.47
N LYS A 327 4.06 9.07 13.11
CA LYS A 327 3.70 7.73 12.60
C LYS A 327 4.48 7.38 11.33
N LYS A 328 4.59 8.34 10.41
CA LYS A 328 5.36 8.13 9.17
C LYS A 328 6.85 7.93 9.46
N PHE A 329 7.45 8.76 10.31
CA PHE A 329 8.84 8.62 10.70
C PHE A 329 9.12 7.34 11.50
N PHE A 330 8.20 6.92 12.35
CA PHE A 330 8.28 5.66 13.08
C PHE A 330 8.36 4.47 12.11
N ASN A 331 7.52 4.46 11.08
CA ASN A 331 7.57 3.42 10.04
C ASN A 331 8.83 3.46 9.16
N LEU A 332 9.47 4.63 9.05
CA LEU A 332 10.78 4.80 8.41
C LEU A 332 11.96 4.36 9.31
N ARG A 333 11.76 4.21 10.63
CA ARG A 333 12.85 3.88 11.54
C ARG A 333 13.38 2.47 11.31
N ASP A 334 14.69 2.37 11.29
CA ASP A 334 15.41 1.11 11.31
C ASP A 334 16.74 1.28 12.06
N PHE A 335 17.26 0.18 12.58
CA PHE A 335 18.56 0.17 13.24
C PHE A 335 19.70 0.03 12.23
N ALA A 336 20.78 0.76 12.50
CA ALA A 336 22.01 0.64 11.74
C ALA A 336 22.56 -0.79 11.83
N GLY A 337 22.92 -1.35 10.67
CA GLY A 337 23.64 -2.60 10.61
C GLY A 337 25.15 -2.40 10.81
N ARG A 338 25.96 -2.98 9.94
CA ARG A 338 27.41 -2.87 10.03
C ARG A 338 27.93 -1.52 9.53
N ILE A 339 28.58 -0.77 10.42
CA ILE A 339 29.08 0.59 10.16
C ILE A 339 30.36 0.60 9.31
N HIS A 340 31.30 -0.30 9.57
CA HIS A 340 32.59 -0.31 8.85
C HIS A 340 32.55 -1.06 7.52
N THR A 341 33.68 -0.97 6.81
CA THR A 341 33.89 -1.63 5.53
C THR A 341 33.87 -3.16 5.65
N THR A 342 33.58 -3.79 4.51
CA THR A 342 33.32 -5.22 4.44
C THR A 342 33.49 -5.66 3.01
N ARG A 343 34.39 -6.61 2.82
CA ARG A 343 34.73 -7.13 1.50
C ARG A 343 34.08 -8.49 1.32
N GLY A 344 33.64 -8.81 0.10
CA GLY A 344 33.40 -10.20 -0.31
C GLY A 344 32.06 -10.87 0.07
N HIS A 345 30.96 -10.14 0.35
CA HIS A 345 29.67 -10.76 0.72
C HIS A 345 28.47 -10.22 -0.06
N TRP A 346 28.56 -10.17 -1.39
CA TRP A 346 27.52 -9.60 -2.25
C TRP A 346 26.20 -10.37 -2.23
N MET A 347 26.22 -11.69 -1.96
CA MET A 347 25.01 -12.53 -1.87
C MET A 347 24.08 -12.15 -0.71
N ARG A 348 24.57 -11.42 0.31
CA ARG A 348 23.73 -10.95 1.42
C ARG A 348 22.62 -9.99 0.99
N ARG A 349 22.71 -9.40 -0.20
CA ARG A 349 21.65 -8.57 -0.77
C ARG A 349 20.29 -9.27 -0.81
N ALA A 350 20.28 -10.59 -1.00
CA ALA A 350 19.05 -11.39 -1.04
C ALA A 350 18.33 -11.45 0.33
N GLN A 351 19.08 -11.35 1.44
CA GLN A 351 18.52 -11.30 2.78
C GLN A 351 18.04 -9.89 3.16
N HIS A 352 18.61 -8.85 2.53
CA HIS A 352 18.24 -7.46 2.80
C HIS A 352 17.03 -7.01 1.97
N LEU A 353 16.91 -7.47 0.73
CA LEU A 353 15.81 -7.15 -0.18
C LEU A 353 14.70 -8.19 -0.03
N THR A 354 13.97 -8.09 1.07
CA THR A 354 12.84 -8.98 1.42
C THR A 354 11.63 -8.16 1.83
N ASN A 355 10.46 -8.79 1.87
CA ASN A 355 9.22 -8.22 2.40
C ASN A 355 9.26 -8.13 3.93
N ALA A 356 10.22 -7.36 4.46
CA ALA A 356 10.38 -7.22 5.90
C ALA A 356 9.17 -6.51 6.50
N PRO A 357 8.59 -7.03 7.60
CA PRO A 357 7.39 -6.45 8.19
C PRO A 357 7.68 -5.03 8.65
N THR A 358 6.80 -4.10 8.27
CA THR A 358 6.86 -2.72 8.73
C THR A 358 6.52 -2.67 10.23
N PRO A 359 6.94 -1.63 10.97
CA PRO A 359 6.59 -1.50 12.39
C PRO A 359 5.07 -1.53 12.62
N ASP A 360 4.30 -0.84 11.76
CA ASP A 360 2.83 -0.85 11.81
C ASP A 360 2.26 -2.26 11.67
N GLU A 361 2.68 -3.03 10.66
CA GLU A 361 2.20 -4.41 10.46
C GLU A 361 2.62 -5.35 11.57
N LEU A 362 3.84 -5.20 12.08
CA LEU A 362 4.36 -6.02 13.16
C LEU A 362 3.54 -5.83 14.44
N LEU A 363 3.12 -4.59 14.73
CA LEU A 363 2.28 -4.26 15.88
C LEU A 363 0.82 -4.70 15.68
N ARG A 364 0.27 -4.52 14.48
CA ARG A 364 -1.11 -4.92 14.15
C ARG A 364 -1.29 -6.43 14.14
N TYR A 365 -0.38 -7.15 13.48
CA TYR A 365 -0.42 -8.60 13.32
C TYR A 365 0.54 -9.30 14.27
N SER A 366 0.71 -8.76 15.48
CA SER A 366 1.44 -9.46 16.54
C SER A 366 0.79 -10.83 16.76
N PRO A 367 1.56 -11.92 16.85
CA PRO A 367 1.03 -13.28 16.94
C PRO A 367 0.21 -13.54 18.20
N THR A 368 0.28 -12.64 19.19
CA THR A 368 -0.55 -12.68 20.40
C THR A 368 -1.94 -12.08 20.19
N VAL A 369 -2.07 -11.08 19.32
CA VAL A 369 -3.33 -10.38 19.02
C VAL A 369 -4.00 -11.02 17.81
N HIS A 370 -3.29 -11.07 16.68
CA HIS A 370 -3.72 -11.78 15.49
C HIS A 370 -3.15 -13.19 15.52
N GLN A 371 -3.81 -14.05 16.32
CA GLN A 371 -3.36 -15.42 16.53
C GLN A 371 -3.33 -16.21 15.23
N VAL A 372 -2.32 -17.06 15.10
CA VAL A 372 -2.25 -18.00 13.98
C VAL A 372 -3.30 -19.07 14.22
N HIS A 373 -4.24 -19.20 13.29
CA HIS A 373 -5.18 -20.32 13.32
C HIS A 373 -4.40 -21.62 13.16
N ARG A 374 -4.45 -22.45 14.20
CA ARG A 374 -3.71 -23.71 14.29
C ARG A 374 -4.71 -24.86 14.32
N ASP A 375 -4.82 -25.57 13.19
CA ASP A 375 -5.71 -26.70 13.00
C ASP A 375 -5.00 -28.00 13.39
N LEU A 376 -5.51 -28.67 14.42
CA LEU A 376 -4.94 -29.90 14.98
C LEU A 376 -5.08 -31.10 14.04
N SER A 377 -6.02 -31.04 13.10
CA SER A 377 -6.26 -32.14 12.14
C SER A 377 -5.06 -32.43 11.24
N ARG A 378 -4.14 -31.47 11.12
CA ARG A 378 -2.90 -31.55 10.33
C ARG A 378 -1.65 -31.70 11.17
N GLU A 379 -1.81 -31.83 12.49
CA GLU A 379 -0.72 -31.89 13.45
C GLU A 379 -0.67 -33.25 14.15
N LEU A 380 0.48 -33.53 14.77
CA LEU A 380 0.72 -34.76 15.56
C LEU A 380 0.76 -34.49 17.07
N THR A 381 0.54 -33.25 17.48
CA THR A 381 0.54 -32.83 18.88
C THR A 381 -0.70 -32.03 19.16
N ALA A 382 -1.40 -32.38 20.24
CA ALA A 382 -2.55 -31.67 20.74
C ALA A 382 -2.33 -31.27 22.20
N PRO A 383 -3.03 -30.23 22.69
CA PRO A 383 -3.15 -30.00 24.12
C PRO A 383 -3.86 -31.17 24.82
N LEU A 384 -3.60 -31.32 26.12
CA LEU A 384 -4.36 -32.20 27.01
C LEU A 384 -5.86 -31.89 26.86
N GLY A 385 -6.70 -32.93 26.84
CA GLY A 385 -8.15 -32.83 26.63
C GLY A 385 -8.61 -32.86 25.16
N ARG A 386 -7.72 -32.55 24.20
CA ARG A 386 -8.03 -32.56 22.74
C ARG A 386 -7.22 -33.61 21.98
N GLU A 387 -6.87 -34.70 22.64
CA GLU A 387 -6.01 -35.77 22.09
C GLU A 387 -6.62 -36.47 20.86
N SER A 388 -7.96 -36.53 20.76
CA SER A 388 -8.68 -37.17 19.65
C SER A 388 -8.71 -36.35 18.36
N GLU A 389 -8.36 -35.05 18.42
CA GLU A 389 -8.43 -34.13 17.28
C GLU A 389 -7.15 -34.11 16.44
N VAL A 390 -6.11 -34.81 16.89
CA VAL A 390 -4.84 -34.96 16.16
C VAL A 390 -5.07 -35.65 14.81
N MET A 391 -4.20 -35.40 13.82
CA MET A 391 -4.28 -36.03 12.50
C MET A 391 -4.52 -37.54 12.63
N PRO A 392 -5.55 -38.14 12.03
CA PRO A 392 -5.89 -39.55 12.26
C PRO A 392 -4.85 -40.50 11.62
N GLY A 393 -4.83 -41.75 12.06
CA GLY A 393 -4.03 -42.81 11.42
C GLY A 393 -4.67 -44.17 11.63
N VAL A 394 -4.52 -45.04 10.64
CA VAL A 394 -5.06 -46.40 10.68
C VAL A 394 -4.20 -47.26 11.62
N ASN A 395 -4.85 -48.05 12.48
CA ASN A 395 -4.20 -48.97 13.41
C ASN A 395 -3.14 -48.31 14.32
N ARG A 396 -3.45 -47.13 14.87
CA ARG A 396 -2.57 -46.46 15.83
C ARG A 396 -2.54 -47.19 17.16
N THR A 397 -1.39 -47.73 17.51
CA THR A 397 -1.09 -48.34 18.81
C THR A 397 -0.05 -47.51 19.54
N VAL A 398 -0.38 -46.97 20.71
CA VAL A 398 0.58 -46.27 21.58
C VAL A 398 1.51 -47.31 22.22
N LEU A 399 2.82 -47.20 21.97
CA LEU A 399 3.82 -48.14 22.47
C LEU A 399 4.35 -47.74 23.86
N ASP A 400 5.17 -46.70 23.91
CA ASP A 400 5.80 -46.11 25.09
C ASP A 400 6.15 -44.63 24.80
N MET A 401 6.60 -43.88 25.80
CA MET A 401 7.00 -42.47 25.62
C MET A 401 8.31 -42.24 24.83
N GLY A 402 8.89 -43.28 24.22
CA GLY A 402 10.11 -43.16 23.42
C GLY A 402 11.40 -42.94 24.23
N ASN A 403 11.49 -43.47 25.45
CA ASN A 403 12.64 -43.28 26.33
C ASN A 403 13.96 -43.78 25.68
N PRO A 404 14.99 -42.94 25.50
CA PRO A 404 16.23 -43.33 24.83
C PRO A 404 17.01 -44.44 25.55
N TYR A 405 16.78 -44.64 26.86
CA TYR A 405 17.47 -45.64 27.67
C TYR A 405 16.93 -47.07 27.53
N ARG A 406 15.78 -47.26 26.86
CA ARG A 406 15.18 -48.59 26.63
C ARG A 406 16.05 -49.55 25.81
N LYS A 407 17.00 -49.00 25.05
CA LYS A 407 17.98 -49.75 24.24
C LYS A 407 19.21 -50.22 25.02
N ARG A 408 19.35 -49.84 26.30
CA ARG A 408 20.48 -50.23 27.14
C ARG A 408 20.26 -51.65 27.70
N GLY A 409 20.70 -51.90 28.92
CA GLY A 409 20.56 -53.19 29.59
C GLY A 409 19.27 -53.35 30.38
N ARG A 410 19.07 -54.56 30.91
CA ARG A 410 17.90 -54.93 31.72
C ARG A 410 17.69 -54.03 32.94
N LEU A 411 18.77 -53.52 33.54
CA LEU A 411 18.69 -52.60 34.69
C LEU A 411 18.02 -51.28 34.31
N SER A 412 18.41 -50.69 33.18
CA SER A 412 17.78 -49.48 32.65
C SER A 412 16.30 -49.71 32.35
N ASN A 413 15.95 -50.88 31.79
CA ASN A 413 14.55 -51.24 31.52
C ASN A 413 13.72 -51.44 32.81
N LYS A 414 14.33 -51.93 33.90
CA LYS A 414 13.66 -51.99 35.21
C LYS A 414 13.40 -50.61 35.80
N MET A 415 14.31 -49.65 35.61
CA MET A 415 14.17 -48.30 36.13
C MET A 415 13.04 -47.49 35.45
N LEU A 416 12.73 -47.79 34.19
CA LEU A 416 11.71 -47.07 33.41
C LEU A 416 10.34 -47.76 33.39
N ARG A 417 10.17 -48.86 34.14
CA ARG A 417 9.01 -49.76 34.06
C ARG A 417 7.66 -49.07 34.29
N ASP A 418 7.59 -48.13 35.24
CA ASP A 418 6.33 -47.52 35.65
C ASP A 418 6.05 -46.17 34.96
N ALA A 419 6.99 -45.67 34.14
CA ALA A 419 6.91 -44.35 33.54
C ALA A 419 5.69 -44.22 32.60
N ASP A 420 5.45 -45.21 31.74
CA ASP A 420 4.32 -45.18 30.79
C ASP A 420 2.96 -45.25 31.50
N HIS A 421 2.87 -46.05 32.58
CA HIS A 421 1.66 -46.13 33.40
C HIS A 421 1.35 -44.79 34.09
N ASN A 422 2.39 -44.15 34.66
CA ASN A 422 2.24 -42.85 35.30
C ASN A 422 1.86 -41.76 34.30
N PHE A 423 2.43 -41.78 33.09
CA PHE A 423 2.07 -40.84 32.02
C PHE A 423 0.63 -41.04 31.55
N ALA A 424 0.20 -42.29 31.32
CA ALA A 424 -1.18 -42.59 30.95
C ALA A 424 -2.18 -42.15 32.05
N LYS A 425 -1.82 -42.32 33.32
CA LYS A 425 -2.63 -41.83 34.45
C LYS A 425 -2.71 -40.31 34.49
N TYR A 426 -1.59 -39.63 34.24
CA TYR A 426 -1.53 -38.16 34.19
C TYR A 426 -2.43 -37.59 33.10
N VAL A 427 -2.33 -38.10 31.88
CA VAL A 427 -3.16 -37.64 30.75
C VAL A 427 -4.64 -37.86 31.04
N ARG A 428 -5.03 -39.08 31.48
CA ARG A 428 -6.42 -39.38 31.84
C ARG A 428 -6.95 -38.51 32.98
N GLN A 429 -6.19 -38.30 34.06
CA GLN A 429 -6.66 -37.50 35.19
C GLN A 429 -6.99 -36.05 34.80
N GLN A 430 -6.26 -35.49 33.84
CA GLN A 430 -6.51 -34.15 33.35
C GLN A 430 -7.67 -34.09 32.35
N GLU A 431 -7.92 -35.17 31.59
CA GLU A 431 -9.10 -35.29 30.70
C GLU A 431 -10.44 -35.31 31.44
N TYR A 432 -10.49 -35.76 32.70
CA TYR A 432 -11.74 -35.89 33.49
C TYR A 432 -11.91 -34.81 34.59
N ASN A 433 -10.95 -33.90 34.75
CA ASN A 433 -11.00 -32.82 35.75
C ASN A 433 -11.41 -31.45 35.16
N GLU A 434 -11.68 -31.38 33.86
CA GLU A 434 -12.46 -30.32 33.20
C GLU A 434 -13.93 -30.76 33.08
#